data_AF-A2GEV6-F1
#
_entry.id   AF-A2GEV6-F1
#
_cell.length_a   1.000
_cell.length_b   1.000
_cell.length_c   1.000
_cell.angle_alpha   90.00
_cell.angle_beta   90.00
_cell.angle_gamma   90.00
#
_symmetry.space_group_name_H-M   'P 1'
#
loop_
_entity.id
_entity.type
_entity.pdbx_description
1 polymer ?
#
loop_
_entity_poly.entity_id
_entity_poly.type
_entity_poly.pdbx_seq_one_letter_code
_entity_poly.pdbx_strand_id
1 'polypeptide(L)'
;MNPITVKLEDGGWTPALHQIAIEVIDSLINRPASALISDPKEHQITFQSVREKLSKKKYSTIEEWGNEIRLIFKKAKDTKEDLSIDVAEEFEIKFERKYQQIVELSHFKFKTATKRIVEDIDDLKEKYKDLE
;
A
#
# COMPACT_ATOMS: atom_id res chain seq x y z
N MET A 1 -6.26 -30.34 13.88
CA MET A 1 -5.63 -29.21 13.17
C MET A 1 -6.34 -27.94 13.60
N ASN A 2 -5.67 -27.02 14.29
CA ASN A 2 -6.29 -25.75 14.66
C ASN A 2 -6.39 -24.87 13.39
N PRO A 3 -7.56 -24.29 13.09
CA PRO A 3 -7.66 -23.33 12.00
C PRO A 3 -6.82 -22.11 12.34
N ILE A 4 -5.86 -21.78 11.48
CA ILE A 4 -5.10 -20.55 11.58
C ILE A 4 -6.07 -19.42 11.26
N THR A 5 -6.69 -18.83 12.29
CA THR A 5 -7.42 -17.58 12.15
C THR A 5 -6.40 -16.48 11.99
N VAL A 6 -6.12 -16.11 10.73
CA VAL A 6 -5.39 -14.88 10.41
C VAL A 6 -6.30 -13.72 10.81
N LYS A 7 -6.14 -13.22 12.04
CA LYS A 7 -6.66 -11.91 12.40
C LYS A 7 -5.84 -10.91 11.59
N LEU A 8 -6.40 -10.42 10.49
CA LEU A 8 -5.86 -9.24 9.82
C LEU A 8 -5.99 -8.11 10.83
N GLU A 9 -4.86 -7.67 11.37
CA GLU A 9 -4.76 -6.44 12.14
C GLU A 9 -5.18 -5.28 11.24
N ASP A 10 -5.79 -4.25 11.81
CA ASP A 10 -6.23 -3.07 11.06
C ASP A 10 -5.00 -2.43 10.39
N GLY A 11 -5.03 -2.25 9.06
CA GLY A 11 -3.87 -1.76 8.30
C GLY A 11 -2.74 -2.79 8.08
N GLY A 12 -3.02 -4.08 8.33
CA GLY A 12 -2.10 -5.19 8.13
C GLY A 12 -1.93 -5.62 6.67
N TRP A 13 -0.88 -6.40 6.42
CA TRP A 13 -0.54 -6.89 5.09
C TRP A 13 -1.31 -8.14 4.68
N THR A 14 -1.93 -8.12 3.51
CA THR A 14 -2.31 -9.34 2.77
C THR A 14 -1.29 -9.64 1.67
N PRO A 15 -1.21 -10.88 1.14
CA PRO A 15 -0.35 -11.19 -0.01
C PRO A 15 -0.64 -10.30 -1.23
N ALA A 16 -1.92 -10.01 -1.50
CA ALA A 16 -2.32 -9.14 -2.61
C ALA A 16 -1.85 -7.69 -2.39
N LEU A 17 -1.99 -7.15 -1.17
CA LEU A 17 -1.54 -5.80 -0.85
C LEU A 17 -0.01 -5.69 -0.95
N HIS A 18 0.74 -6.72 -0.52
CA HIS A 18 2.18 -6.78 -0.71
C HIS A 18 2.57 -6.70 -2.19
N GLN A 19 1.88 -7.46 -3.05
CA GLN A 19 2.16 -7.47 -4.48
C GLN A 19 1.88 -6.10 -5.12
N ILE A 20 0.76 -5.47 -4.76
CA ILE A 20 0.42 -4.12 -5.23
C ILE A 20 1.48 -3.11 -4.74
N ALA A 21 1.91 -3.19 -3.48
CA ALA A 21 2.95 -2.31 -2.94
C ALA A 21 4.30 -2.49 -3.66
N ILE A 22 4.66 -3.72 -4.04
CA ILE A 22 5.85 -4.02 -4.86
C ILE A 22 5.73 -3.38 -6.24
N GLU A 23 4.58 -3.48 -6.90
CA GLU A 23 4.33 -2.85 -8.20
C GLU A 23 4.41 -1.32 -8.12
N VAL A 24 3.88 -0.73 -7.04
CA VAL A 24 3.98 0.71 -6.79
C VAL A 24 5.44 1.14 -6.69
N ILE A 25 6.24 0.48 -5.87
CA ILE A 25 7.65 0.88 -5.72
C ILE A 25 8.48 0.60 -6.98
N ASP A 26 8.20 -0.47 -7.72
CA ASP A 26 8.85 -0.76 -9.00
C ASP A 26 8.51 0.33 -10.02
N SER A 27 7.28 0.86 -10.01
CA SER A 27 6.90 1.98 -10.86
C SER A 27 7.65 3.28 -10.53
N LEU A 28 8.09 3.48 -9.27
CA LEU A 28 8.91 4.62 -8.87
C LEU A 28 10.37 4.40 -9.30
N ILE A 29 10.93 3.20 -9.06
CA ILE A 29 12.30 2.83 -9.43
C ILE A 29 12.53 2.98 -10.94
N ASN A 30 11.61 2.48 -11.75
CA ASN A 30 11.76 2.42 -13.20
C ASN A 30 11.61 3.77 -13.92
N ARG A 31 11.34 4.86 -13.20
CA ARG A 31 11.31 6.21 -13.78
C ARG A 31 12.75 6.71 -13.95
N PRO A 32 13.13 7.27 -15.12
CA PRO A 32 14.48 7.80 -15.33
C PRO A 32 14.91 8.84 -14.28
N ALA A 33 13.97 9.68 -13.83
CA ALA A 33 14.23 10.72 -12.82
C ALA A 33 14.39 10.17 -11.39
N SER A 34 14.18 8.87 -11.15
CA SER A 34 14.24 8.29 -9.79
C SER A 34 15.62 8.44 -9.14
N ALA A 35 16.68 8.42 -9.94
CA ALA A 35 18.05 8.61 -9.47
C ALA A 35 18.28 9.98 -8.81
N LEU A 36 17.55 11.02 -9.24
CA LEU A 36 17.71 12.38 -8.68
C LEU A 36 17.33 12.46 -7.20
N ILE A 37 16.41 11.61 -6.76
CA ILE A 37 15.85 11.64 -5.39
C ILE A 37 16.16 10.36 -4.59
N SER A 38 16.78 9.36 -5.23
CA SER A 38 16.95 8.02 -4.66
C SER A 38 18.21 7.31 -5.17
N ASP A 39 19.31 8.03 -5.42
CA ASP A 39 20.61 7.42 -5.73
C ASP A 39 21.18 6.69 -4.48
N PRO A 40 21.50 5.39 -4.56
CA PRO A 40 22.12 4.63 -3.46
C PRO A 40 23.53 5.09 -3.07
N LYS A 41 24.22 5.88 -3.90
CA LYS A 41 25.52 6.46 -3.54
C LYS A 41 25.39 7.68 -2.62
N GLU A 42 24.32 8.44 -2.80
CA GLU A 42 24.08 9.70 -2.09
C GLU A 42 23.14 9.52 -0.88
N HIS A 43 22.28 8.50 -0.92
CA HIS A 43 21.21 8.32 0.07
C HIS A 43 21.28 6.95 0.76
N GLN A 44 21.18 6.96 2.10
CA GLN A 44 21.08 5.74 2.91
C GLN A 44 19.74 5.01 2.75
N ILE A 45 18.66 5.74 2.43
CA ILE A 45 17.33 5.19 2.20
C ILE A 45 16.95 5.51 0.76
N THR A 46 16.72 4.47 -0.02
CA THR A 46 16.35 4.54 -1.44
C THR A 46 15.13 3.68 -1.73
N PHE A 47 14.48 3.90 -2.87
CA PHE A 47 13.40 3.05 -3.35
C PHE A 47 13.85 1.59 -3.44
N GLN A 48 15.09 1.32 -3.85
CA GLN A 48 15.66 -0.02 -3.90
C GLN A 48 15.75 -0.65 -2.50
N SER A 49 16.23 0.10 -1.50
CA SER A 49 16.29 -0.41 -0.12
C SER A 49 14.91 -0.67 0.48
N VAL A 50 13.92 0.18 0.17
CA VAL A 50 12.54 0.01 0.63
C VAL A 50 11.90 -1.19 -0.06
N ARG A 51 12.14 -1.37 -1.37
CA ARG A 51 11.69 -2.54 -2.13
C ARG A 51 12.25 -3.83 -1.56
N GLU A 52 13.53 -3.84 -1.19
CA GLU A 52 14.16 -5.00 -0.57
C GLU A 52 13.54 -5.33 0.80
N LYS A 53 13.34 -4.32 1.65
CA LYS A 53 12.64 -4.47 2.93
C LYS A 53 11.23 -5.00 2.76
N LEU A 54 10.48 -4.46 1.79
CA LEU A 54 9.12 -4.90 1.47
C LEU A 54 9.11 -6.37 0.99
N SER A 55 10.03 -6.73 0.09
CA SER A 55 10.17 -8.11 -0.42
C SER A 55 10.50 -9.11 0.69
N LYS A 56 11.29 -8.68 1.68
CA LYS A 56 11.65 -9.48 2.87
C LYS A 56 10.60 -9.40 3.99
N LYS A 57 9.43 -8.79 3.74
CA LYS A 57 8.33 -8.61 4.70
C LYS A 57 8.79 -7.96 6.01
N LYS A 58 9.62 -6.92 5.90
CA LYS A 58 10.20 -6.22 7.07
C LYS A 58 9.31 -5.12 7.65
N TYR A 59 8.25 -4.73 6.93
CA TYR A 59 7.25 -3.78 7.42
C TYR A 59 6.13 -4.53 8.12
N SER A 60 5.80 -4.12 9.34
CA SER A 60 4.71 -4.69 10.13
C SER A 60 3.36 -4.17 9.61
N THR A 61 3.32 -2.90 9.22
CA THR A 61 2.10 -2.24 8.73
C THR A 61 2.33 -1.55 7.38
N ILE A 62 1.23 -1.27 6.66
CA ILE A 62 1.26 -0.46 5.44
C ILE A 62 1.73 0.97 5.74
N GLU A 63 1.40 1.49 6.92
CA GLU A 63 1.81 2.82 7.35
C GLU A 63 3.33 2.94 7.53
N GLU A 64 3.98 1.95 8.16
CA GLU A 64 5.45 1.92 8.28
C GLU A 64 6.14 1.98 6.92
N TRP A 65 5.65 1.21 5.95
CA TRP A 65 6.14 1.23 4.57
C TRP A 65 5.94 2.60 3.91
N GLY A 66 4.75 3.17 4.03
CA GLY A 66 4.45 4.47 3.44
C GLY A 66 5.27 5.61 4.03
N ASN A 67 5.51 5.58 5.34
CA ASN A 67 6.35 6.56 6.02
C ASN A 67 7.80 6.50 5.56
N GLU A 68 8.36 5.31 5.32
CA GLU A 68 9.74 5.20 4.84
C GLU A 68 9.88 5.73 3.40
N ILE A 69 8.87 5.56 2.54
CA ILE A 69 8.86 6.19 1.21
C ILE A 69 8.78 7.72 1.31
N ARG A 70 7.89 8.25 2.16
CA ARG A 70 7.77 9.70 2.38
C ARG A 70 9.06 10.34 2.89
N LEU A 71 9.88 9.61 3.63
CA LEU A 71 11.20 10.10 4.05
C LEU A 71 12.13 10.35 2.85
N ILE A 72 12.02 9.58 1.77
CA ILE A 72 12.80 9.80 0.54
C ILE A 72 12.38 11.13 -0.10
N PHE A 73 11.08 11.34 -0.29
CA PHE A 73 10.55 12.60 -0.85
C PHE A 73 10.88 13.80 0.02
N LYS A 74 10.75 13.67 1.35
CA LYS A 74 11.10 14.73 2.28
C LYS A 74 12.57 15.11 2.15
N LYS A 75 13.48 14.13 2.16
CA LYS A 75 14.92 14.39 2.01
C LYS A 75 15.24 15.11 0.70
N ALA A 76 14.64 14.68 -0.41
CA ALA A 76 14.81 15.33 -1.70
C ALA A 76 14.28 16.78 -1.69
N LYS A 77 13.12 17.04 -1.07
CA LYS A 77 12.57 18.39 -0.90
C LYS A 77 13.36 19.27 0.06
N ASP A 78 14.08 18.67 1.01
CA ASP A 78 14.96 19.38 1.93
C ASP A 78 16.30 19.78 1.27
N THR A 79 16.55 19.36 0.02
CA THR A 79 17.69 19.82 -0.78
C THR A 79 17.49 21.27 -1.27
N LYS A 80 18.55 21.91 -1.78
CA LYS A 80 18.48 23.24 -2.41
C LYS A 80 18.43 23.17 -3.95
N GLU A 81 18.14 21.99 -4.50
CA GLU A 81 18.11 21.77 -5.94
C GLU A 81 16.66 21.73 -6.43
N ASP A 82 16.26 22.76 -7.18
CA ASP A 82 14.89 22.92 -7.70
C ASP A 82 14.43 21.67 -8.47
N LEU A 83 15.31 21.07 -9.27
CA LEU A 83 14.98 19.86 -10.03
C LEU A 83 14.69 18.65 -9.14
N SER A 84 15.42 18.50 -8.03
CA SER A 84 15.19 17.41 -7.06
C SER A 84 13.85 17.60 -6.35
N ILE A 85 13.53 18.85 -5.98
CA ILE A 85 12.26 19.24 -5.37
C ILE A 85 11.10 18.91 -6.31
N ASP A 86 11.14 19.39 -7.55
CA ASP A 86 10.09 19.17 -8.56
C ASP A 86 9.84 17.67 -8.81
N VAL A 87 10.91 16.88 -8.94
CA VAL A 87 10.83 15.44 -9.14
C VAL A 87 10.25 14.73 -7.91
N ALA A 88 10.64 15.15 -6.70
CA ALA A 88 10.12 14.59 -5.47
C ALA A 88 8.60 14.84 -5.34
N GLU A 89 8.13 16.04 -5.64
CA GLU A 89 6.70 16.38 -5.61
C GLU A 89 5.90 15.57 -6.62
N GLU A 90 6.39 15.43 -7.86
CA GLU A 90 5.71 14.63 -8.89
C GLU A 90 5.58 13.15 -8.45
N PHE A 91 6.64 12.59 -7.88
CA PHE A 91 6.65 11.20 -7.42
C PHE A 91 5.77 11.02 -6.20
N GLU A 92 5.80 11.95 -5.25
CA GLU A 92 4.97 11.91 -4.04
C GLU A 92 3.49 11.92 -4.37
N ILE A 93 3.04 12.78 -5.30
CA ILE A 93 1.64 12.83 -5.75
C ILE A 93 1.20 11.47 -6.32
N LYS A 94 2.05 10.82 -7.13
CA LYS A 94 1.74 9.52 -7.73
C LYS A 94 1.73 8.40 -6.71
N PHE A 95 2.70 8.41 -5.81
CA PHE A 95 2.78 7.47 -4.71
C PHE A 95 1.55 7.58 -3.82
N GLU A 96 1.17 8.79 -3.38
CA GLU A 96 0.10 8.99 -2.41
C GLU A 96 -1.26 8.50 -2.96
N ARG A 97 -1.54 8.71 -4.25
CA ARG A 97 -2.74 8.15 -4.89
C ARG A 97 -2.81 6.62 -4.80
N LYS A 98 -1.68 5.94 -4.99
CA LYS A 98 -1.61 4.48 -4.93
C LYS A 98 -1.58 3.96 -3.50
N TYR A 99 -0.90 4.68 -2.61
CA TYR A 99 -0.85 4.40 -1.19
C TYR A 99 -2.24 4.43 -0.57
N GLN A 100 -3.04 5.46 -0.85
CA GLN A 100 -4.42 5.56 -0.33
C GLN A 100 -5.29 4.39 -0.80
N GLN A 101 -5.16 3.95 -2.05
CA GLN A 101 -5.85 2.74 -2.54
C GLN A 101 -5.44 1.50 -1.75
N ILE A 102 -4.16 1.32 -1.44
CA ILE A 102 -3.67 0.19 -0.63
C ILE A 102 -4.23 0.27 0.80
N VAL A 103 -4.24 1.45 1.41
CA VAL A 103 -4.80 1.67 2.76
C VAL A 103 -6.29 1.35 2.78
N GLU A 104 -7.07 1.86 1.83
CA GLU A 104 -8.50 1.57 1.70
C GLU A 104 -8.76 0.06 1.58
N LEU A 105 -8.00 -0.63 0.72
CA LEU A 105 -8.10 -2.07 0.52
C LEU A 105 -7.66 -2.87 1.76
N SER A 106 -6.75 -2.34 2.57
CA SER A 106 -6.32 -2.98 3.82
C SER A 106 -7.39 -2.96 4.90
N HIS A 107 -8.20 -1.91 4.92
CA HIS A 107 -9.36 -1.80 5.82
C HIS A 107 -10.60 -2.50 5.24
N PHE A 108 -10.58 -2.87 3.96
CA PHE A 108 -11.66 -3.59 3.32
C PHE A 108 -11.75 -5.02 3.85
N LYS A 109 -12.50 -5.20 4.94
CA LYS A 109 -12.84 -6.51 5.47
C LYS A 109 -13.76 -7.18 4.45
N PHE A 110 -13.25 -8.18 3.72
CA PHE A 110 -14.03 -9.07 2.85
C PHE A 110 -15.28 -9.60 3.56
N LYS A 111 -15.19 -9.80 4.89
CA LYS A 111 -16.28 -10.13 5.79
C LYS A 111 -17.48 -9.17 5.71
N THR A 112 -17.29 -7.89 5.45
CA THR A 112 -18.38 -6.89 5.29
C THR A 112 -19.13 -7.10 3.97
N ALA A 113 -18.42 -7.44 2.89
CA ALA A 113 -19.05 -7.77 1.61
C ALA A 113 -19.78 -9.12 1.68
N THR A 114 -19.19 -10.14 2.30
CA THR A 114 -19.86 -11.44 2.49
C THR A 114 -21.03 -11.33 3.46
N LYS A 115 -20.91 -10.54 4.53
CA LYS A 115 -22.00 -10.31 5.49
C LYS A 115 -23.19 -9.62 4.82
N ARG A 116 -22.96 -8.59 3.98
CA ARG A 116 -24.03 -7.99 3.17
C ARG A 116 -24.71 -9.01 2.25
N ILE A 117 -23.94 -9.83 1.54
CA ILE A 117 -24.51 -10.86 0.66
C ILE A 117 -25.33 -11.89 1.45
N VAL A 118 -24.89 -12.28 2.65
CA VAL A 118 -25.63 -13.21 3.51
C VAL A 118 -26.91 -12.56 4.03
N GLU A 119 -26.85 -11.30 4.47
CA GLU A 119 -28.02 -10.51 4.88
C GLU A 119 -29.03 -10.38 3.72
N ASP A 120 -28.56 -10.04 2.51
CA ASP A 120 -29.40 -9.95 1.30
C ASP A 120 -30.07 -11.30 0.95
N ILE A 121 -29.37 -12.42 1.14
CA ILE A 121 -29.91 -13.78 0.89
C ILE A 121 -30.96 -14.16 1.94
N ASP A 122 -30.72 -13.83 3.21
CA ASP A 122 -31.66 -14.14 4.29
C ASP A 122 -32.93 -13.28 4.15
N ASP A 123 -32.80 -12.01 3.78
CA ASP A 123 -33.93 -11.11 3.47
C ASP A 123 -34.75 -11.62 2.28
N LEU A 124 -34.10 -12.14 1.24
CA LEU A 124 -34.77 -12.76 0.10
C LEU A 124 -35.53 -14.02 0.53
N LYS A 125 -34.92 -14.90 1.33
CA LYS A 125 -35.60 -16.12 1.81
C LYS A 125 -36.83 -15.80 2.66
N GLU A 126 -36.77 -14.77 3.51
CA GLU A 126 -37.93 -14.33 4.27
C GLU A 126 -39.05 -13.79 3.37
N LYS A 127 -38.70 -12.97 2.38
CA LYS A 127 -39.68 -12.37 1.45
C LYS A 127 -40.44 -13.39 0.60
N TYR A 128 -39.83 -14.52 0.27
CA TYR A 128 -40.43 -15.58 -0.55
C TYR A 128 -41.00 -16.75 0.28
N LYS A 129 -40.93 -16.68 1.62
CA LYS A 129 -41.37 -17.74 2.52
C LYS A 129 -42.90 -17.95 2.55
N ASP A 130 -43.66 -16.93 2.14
CA ASP A 130 -45.13 -16.94 2.14
C ASP A 130 -45.73 -17.23 0.73
N LEU A 131 -44.89 -17.63 -0.23
CA LEU A 131 -45.29 -17.95 -1.61
C LEU A 131 -45.32 -19.46 -1.92
N GLU A 132 -45.06 -20.31 -0.92
CA GLU A 132 -45.32 -21.77 -0.93
C GLU A 132 -46.55 -22.12 -0.10
#